data_AF-A0A662GXW5-F1
#
_entry.id   AF-A0A662GXW5-F1
#
_cell.length_a   1.000
_cell.length_b   1.000
_cell.length_c   1.000
_cell.angle_alpha   90.00
_cell.angle_beta   90.00
_cell.angle_gamma   90.00
#
_symmetry.space_group_name_H-M   'P 1'
#
loop_
_entity.id
_entity.type
_entity.pdbx_description
1 polymer ?
#
loop_
_entity_poly.entity_id
_entity_poly.type
_entity_poly.pdbx_seq_one_letter_code
_entity_poly.pdbx_strand_id
1 'polypeptide(L)'
;MKTVVRRVFEITSYLSEIFDRFNSEDFPLVLIEARLAGSVLRGCATPGDVDVIVVYEWGEDGRERWNEFVNRLIDKGEIVYELVQVASRRIKLGDVVEANAALLKGEGFKDWEIKVLSLLTKTYVETWISRIGWPAVFPDVIIRNYLKRLWRKRLKMDVKVQEKDGEMYDHVPSLDFWKRDCGLILIGEEELFKIARRDLYANIKQLVELIENRENSPVIRALSLDIDSEFEEKKKLLQALRRLLVAKIKEVRTFLQMLKDQELDSDNIFKYVDSARKLVKTLIVVAELLMDVYNTPIFTEKEDVLGYVENKLKHMGLTARFAREVRNMISQYM
;
A
#
# COMPACT_ATOMS: atom_id res chain seq x y z
N MET A 1 -3.36 -7.64 9.21
CA MET A 1 -3.27 -8.38 7.93
C MET A 1 -3.91 -7.66 6.74
N LYS A 2 -5.21 -7.33 6.75
CA LYS A 2 -5.96 -6.80 5.57
C LYS A 2 -5.48 -5.42 5.04
N THR A 3 -5.12 -4.50 5.94
CA THR A 3 -4.58 -3.17 5.57
C THR A 3 -3.13 -3.24 5.09
N VAL A 4 -2.40 -4.27 5.54
CA VAL A 4 -0.97 -4.43 5.27
C VAL A 4 -0.76 -4.88 3.84
N VAL A 5 -1.46 -5.93 3.41
CA VAL A 5 -1.35 -6.47 2.04
C VAL A 5 -1.68 -5.40 1.00
N ARG A 6 -2.77 -4.66 1.20
CA ARG A 6 -3.13 -3.54 0.32
C ARG A 6 -2.05 -2.45 0.29
N ARG A 7 -1.52 -2.07 1.45
CA ARG A 7 -0.48 -1.05 1.54
C ARG A 7 0.85 -1.52 0.94
N VAL A 8 1.18 -2.81 1.05
CA VAL A 8 2.30 -3.44 0.35
C VAL A 8 2.11 -3.24 -1.15
N PHE A 9 1.01 -3.72 -1.75
CA PHE A 9 0.74 -3.54 -3.19
C PHE A 9 0.74 -2.07 -3.64
N GLU A 10 0.07 -1.17 -2.92
CA GLU A 10 0.07 0.26 -3.25
C GLU A 10 1.47 0.87 -3.27
N ILE A 11 2.38 0.36 -2.43
CA ILE A 11 3.79 0.78 -2.42
C ILE A 11 4.54 0.07 -3.55
N THR A 12 4.37 -1.23 -3.75
CA THR A 12 5.06 -1.99 -4.80
C THR A 12 4.70 -1.49 -6.19
N SER A 13 3.41 -1.31 -6.50
CA SER A 13 2.97 -0.75 -7.79
C SER A 13 3.52 0.66 -8.02
N TYR A 14 3.58 1.48 -6.97
CA TYR A 14 4.15 2.82 -7.09
C TYR A 14 5.68 2.79 -7.28
N LEU A 15 6.37 1.81 -6.69
CA LEU A 15 7.79 1.58 -6.95
C LEU A 15 8.01 1.08 -8.38
N SER A 16 7.16 0.20 -8.90
CA SER A 16 7.20 -0.22 -10.31
C SER A 16 7.05 0.97 -11.27
N GLU A 17 6.08 1.87 -11.03
CA GLU A 17 5.95 3.10 -11.84
C GLU A 17 7.21 3.98 -11.79
N ILE A 18 7.87 4.06 -10.64
CA ILE A 18 9.12 4.82 -10.49
C ILE A 18 10.28 4.09 -11.21
N PHE A 19 10.30 2.76 -11.18
CA PHE A 19 11.31 1.96 -11.88
C PHE A 19 11.17 2.09 -13.39
N ASP A 20 9.94 2.02 -13.93
CA ASP A 20 9.70 2.23 -15.35
C ASP A 20 10.21 3.60 -15.80
N ARG A 21 9.99 4.63 -14.98
CA ARG A 21 10.54 5.98 -15.24
C ARG A 21 12.07 5.99 -15.19
N PHE A 22 12.68 5.41 -14.16
CA PHE A 22 14.14 5.35 -14.05
C PHE A 22 14.76 4.61 -15.24
N ASN A 23 14.22 3.45 -15.59
CA ASN A 23 14.72 2.59 -16.66
C ASN A 23 14.42 3.17 -18.06
N SER A 24 13.50 4.13 -18.17
CA SER A 24 13.28 4.90 -19.41
C SER A 24 14.25 6.07 -19.59
N GLU A 25 14.96 6.48 -18.53
CA GLU A 25 16.03 7.46 -18.62
C GLU A 25 17.34 6.80 -19.08
N ASP A 26 18.23 7.55 -19.74
CA ASP A 26 19.53 7.06 -20.24
C ASP A 26 20.57 6.92 -19.11
N PHE A 27 20.20 6.27 -18.01
CA PHE A 27 21.16 5.90 -16.98
C PHE A 27 21.96 4.66 -17.41
N PRO A 28 23.25 4.55 -17.03
CA PRO A 28 24.05 3.33 -17.26
C PRO A 28 23.67 2.18 -16.29
N LEU A 29 22.57 2.33 -15.55
CA LEU A 29 22.09 1.45 -14.49
C LEU A 29 20.66 1.06 -14.80
N VAL A 30 20.29 -0.18 -14.52
CA VAL A 30 18.91 -0.67 -14.64
C VAL A 30 18.43 -1.12 -13.27
N LEU A 31 17.26 -0.66 -12.85
CA LEU A 31 16.61 -1.15 -11.64
C LEU A 31 15.84 -2.43 -11.98
N ILE A 32 16.16 -3.50 -11.27
CA ILE A 32 15.66 -4.85 -11.57
C ILE A 32 14.55 -5.24 -10.62
N GLU A 33 14.70 -4.94 -9.33
CA GLU A 33 13.74 -5.36 -8.32
C GLU A 33 13.62 -4.36 -7.17
N ALA A 34 12.40 -4.17 -6.67
CA ALA A 34 12.14 -3.50 -5.42
C ALA A 34 11.51 -4.48 -4.42
N ARG A 35 12.13 -4.63 -3.24
CA ARG A 35 11.61 -5.43 -2.14
C ARG A 35 11.24 -4.52 -0.99
N LEU A 36 10.05 -4.71 -0.41
CA LEU A 36 9.73 -4.06 0.86
C LEU A 36 10.42 -4.79 2.01
N ALA A 37 10.71 -4.07 3.08
CA ALA A 37 11.32 -4.60 4.28
C ALA A 37 10.62 -4.03 5.53
N GLY A 38 11.13 -4.42 6.69
CA GLY A 38 10.86 -3.69 7.94
C GLY A 38 9.41 -3.74 8.42
N SER A 39 8.93 -2.61 8.96
CA SER A 39 7.66 -2.52 9.70
C SER A 39 6.43 -2.79 8.82
N VAL A 40 6.53 -2.46 7.52
CA VAL A 40 5.51 -2.71 6.50
C VAL A 40 5.35 -4.22 6.29
N LEU A 41 6.44 -4.97 6.14
CA LEU A 41 6.37 -6.43 6.00
C LEU A 41 5.94 -7.16 7.28
N ARG A 42 6.27 -6.63 8.47
CA ARG A 42 5.84 -7.20 9.77
C ARG A 42 4.34 -7.06 10.04
N GLY A 43 3.58 -6.50 9.11
CA GLY A 43 2.15 -6.35 9.27
C GLY A 43 1.73 -5.32 10.31
N CYS A 44 2.62 -4.38 10.62
CA CYS A 44 2.32 -3.30 11.54
C CYS A 44 1.13 -2.49 11.00
N ALA A 45 0.11 -2.27 11.84
CA ALA A 45 -1.08 -1.54 11.43
C ALA A 45 -0.75 -0.06 11.07
N THR A 46 0.31 0.48 11.69
CA THR A 46 0.71 1.88 11.56
C THR A 46 2.24 1.98 11.45
N PRO A 47 2.84 1.67 10.28
CA PRO A 47 4.28 1.83 10.08
C PRO A 47 4.67 3.30 10.17
N GLY A 48 5.81 3.60 10.81
CA GLY A 48 6.37 4.96 10.86
C GLY A 48 7.11 5.33 9.56
N ASP A 49 7.67 4.33 8.91
CA ASP A 49 8.47 4.41 7.69
C ASP A 49 8.22 3.18 6.80
N VAL A 50 8.72 3.27 5.56
CA VAL A 50 8.75 2.20 4.58
C VAL A 50 10.21 1.89 4.28
N ASP A 51 10.65 0.69 4.64
CA ASP A 51 11.95 0.19 4.25
C ASP A 51 11.85 -0.47 2.87
N VAL A 52 12.72 -0.08 1.94
CA VAL A 52 12.79 -0.64 0.58
C VAL A 52 14.22 -1.08 0.31
N ILE A 53 14.37 -2.28 -0.25
CA ILE A 53 15.62 -2.79 -0.81
C ILE A 53 15.47 -2.73 -2.32
N VAL A 54 16.39 -2.06 -3.01
CA VAL A 54 16.40 -1.94 -4.47
C VAL A 54 17.60 -2.68 -5.03
N VAL A 55 17.34 -3.57 -5.97
CA VAL A 55 18.37 -4.30 -6.71
C VAL A 55 18.55 -3.64 -8.06
N TYR A 56 19.79 -3.34 -8.42
CA TYR A 56 20.17 -2.81 -9.73
C TYR A 56 21.22 -3.68 -10.38
N GLU A 57 21.31 -3.59 -11.70
CA GLU A 57 22.42 -4.10 -12.49
C GLU A 57 22.95 -3.00 -13.43
N TRP A 58 24.10 -3.26 -14.03
CA TRP A 58 24.67 -2.38 -15.04
C TRP A 58 24.00 -2.65 -16.39
N GLY A 59 23.63 -1.58 -17.09
CA GLY A 59 23.24 -1.70 -18.49
C GLY A 59 24.41 -2.12 -19.38
N GLU A 60 24.15 -2.32 -20.67
CA GLU A 60 25.20 -2.55 -21.67
C GLU A 60 26.24 -1.40 -21.61
N ASP A 61 27.52 -1.76 -21.50
CA ASP A 61 28.66 -0.85 -21.27
C ASP A 61 28.52 0.09 -20.04
N GLY A 62 27.58 -0.19 -19.14
CA GLY A 62 27.19 0.72 -18.06
C GLY A 62 28.33 1.02 -17.08
N ARG A 63 29.13 0.00 -16.72
CA ARG A 63 30.31 0.18 -15.84
C ARG A 63 31.35 1.09 -16.47
N GLU A 64 31.61 0.93 -17.77
CA GLU A 64 32.57 1.75 -18.50
C GLU A 64 32.07 3.19 -18.59
N ARG A 65 30.82 3.41 -19.01
CA ARG A 65 30.16 4.73 -19.02
C ARG A 65 30.22 5.42 -17.66
N TRP A 66 30.04 4.67 -16.58
CA TRP A 66 30.13 5.21 -15.22
C TRP A 66 31.55 5.57 -14.83
N ASN A 67 32.54 4.73 -15.17
CA ASN A 67 33.94 5.02 -14.92
C ASN A 67 34.41 6.25 -15.72
N GLU A 68 33.97 6.42 -16.97
CA GLU A 68 34.20 7.63 -17.75
C GLU A 68 33.66 8.88 -17.03
N PHE A 69 32.42 8.78 -16.52
CA PHE A 69 31.80 9.86 -15.76
C PHE A 69 32.58 10.20 -14.48
N VAL A 70 33.00 9.18 -13.71
CA VAL A 70 33.82 9.37 -12.50
C VAL A 70 35.15 10.03 -12.85
N ASN A 71 35.83 9.60 -13.91
CA ASN A 71 37.06 10.20 -14.38
C ASN A 71 36.86 11.67 -14.79
N ARG A 72 35.76 11.98 -15.50
CA ARG A 72 35.40 13.36 -15.85
C ARG A 72 35.11 14.20 -14.63
N LEU A 73 34.44 13.66 -13.62
CA LEU A 73 34.20 14.37 -12.36
C LEU A 73 35.47 14.65 -11.59
N ILE A 74 36.45 13.74 -11.63
CA ILE A 74 37.75 13.97 -11.02
C ILE A 74 38.47 15.09 -11.77
N ASP A 75 38.54 15.02 -13.10
CA ASP A 75 39.18 16.03 -13.95
C ASP A 75 38.53 17.42 -13.82
N LYS A 76 37.19 17.47 -13.73
CA LYS A 76 36.37 18.69 -13.68
C LYS A 76 35.81 18.99 -12.29
N GLY A 77 36.41 18.44 -11.24
CA GLY A 77 35.87 18.48 -9.88
C GLY A 77 35.67 19.90 -9.32
N GLU A 78 36.50 20.84 -9.75
CA GLU A 78 36.41 22.26 -9.35
C GLU A 78 35.06 22.88 -9.77
N ILE A 79 34.56 22.56 -10.96
CA ILE A 79 33.30 23.09 -11.47
C ILE A 79 32.14 22.63 -10.59
N VAL A 80 32.13 21.35 -10.22
CA VAL A 80 31.11 20.79 -9.31
C VAL A 80 31.22 21.42 -7.92
N TYR A 81 32.45 21.67 -7.45
CA TYR A 81 32.69 22.36 -6.17
C TYR A 81 32.12 23.78 -6.17
N GLU A 82 32.33 24.55 -7.24
CA GLU A 82 31.78 25.90 -7.38
C GLU A 82 30.25 25.91 -7.33
N LEU A 83 29.59 24.97 -8.02
CA LEU A 83 28.13 24.82 -7.97
C LEU A 83 27.64 24.51 -6.54
N VAL A 84 28.40 23.73 -5.76
CA VAL A 84 28.10 23.44 -4.34
C VAL A 84 28.24 24.67 -3.45
N GLN A 85 29.19 25.57 -3.74
CA GLN A 85 29.34 26.83 -3.00
C GLN A 85 28.14 27.77 -3.22
N VAL A 86 27.58 27.78 -4.42
CA VAL A 86 26.37 28.55 -4.75
C VAL A 86 25.13 27.94 -4.07
N ALA A 87 25.08 26.61 -3.95
CA ALA A 87 23.98 25.94 -3.25
C ALA A 87 23.92 26.37 -1.78
N SER A 88 22.71 26.58 -1.26
CA SER A 88 22.49 27.08 0.10
C SER A 88 21.32 26.36 0.76
N ARG A 89 20.97 26.75 1.99
CA ARG A 89 19.74 26.22 2.63
C ARG A 89 18.47 26.53 1.83
N ARG A 90 18.47 27.58 1.00
CA ARG A 90 17.30 28.03 0.21
C ARG A 90 17.33 27.56 -1.24
N ILE A 91 18.51 27.25 -1.78
CA ILE A 91 18.70 26.86 -3.19
C ILE A 91 19.33 25.48 -3.20
N LYS A 92 18.63 24.47 -3.72
CA LYS A 92 19.14 23.09 -3.73
C LYS A 92 20.22 22.95 -4.78
N LEU A 93 21.20 22.08 -4.52
CA LEU A 93 22.25 21.77 -5.48
C LEU A 93 21.68 21.32 -6.83
N GLY A 94 20.62 20.50 -6.83
CA GLY A 94 19.94 20.08 -8.04
C GLY A 94 19.47 21.24 -8.91
N ASP A 95 18.88 22.28 -8.30
CA ASP A 95 18.39 23.46 -9.01
C ASP A 95 19.57 24.26 -9.61
N VAL A 96 20.69 24.35 -8.88
CA VAL A 96 21.92 25.02 -9.36
C VAL A 96 22.54 24.26 -10.54
N VAL A 97 22.62 22.93 -10.45
CA VAL A 97 23.12 22.06 -11.53
C VAL A 97 22.25 22.20 -12.77
N GLU A 98 20.92 22.11 -12.62
CA GLU A 98 19.97 22.24 -13.72
C GLU A 98 20.07 23.64 -14.38
N ALA A 99 20.23 24.71 -13.60
CA ALA A 99 20.42 26.07 -14.11
C ALA A 99 21.75 26.28 -14.86
N ASN A 100 22.78 25.48 -14.55
CA ASN A 100 24.10 25.55 -15.18
C ASN A 100 24.34 24.39 -16.16
N ALA A 101 23.29 23.72 -16.63
CA ALA A 101 23.41 22.58 -17.54
C ALA A 101 24.19 22.91 -18.83
N ALA A 102 24.02 24.11 -19.39
CA ALA A 102 24.75 24.53 -20.59
C ALA A 102 26.26 24.63 -20.38
N LEU A 103 26.70 25.14 -19.22
CA LEU A 103 28.11 25.18 -18.83
C LEU A 103 28.67 23.76 -18.70
N LEU A 104 27.97 22.88 -17.98
CA LEU A 104 28.37 21.48 -17.80
C LEU A 104 28.48 20.73 -19.14
N LYS A 105 27.55 20.96 -20.08
CA LYS A 105 27.64 20.41 -21.44
C LYS A 105 28.88 20.94 -22.18
N GLY A 106 29.20 22.22 -22.03
CA GLY A 106 30.41 22.82 -22.59
C GLY A 106 31.70 22.15 -22.10
N GLU A 107 31.68 21.62 -20.87
CA GLU A 107 32.78 20.87 -20.25
C GLU A 107 32.76 19.37 -20.57
N GLY A 108 31.85 18.94 -21.45
CA GLY A 108 31.74 17.59 -21.96
C GLY A 108 30.88 16.65 -21.10
N PHE A 109 30.12 17.15 -20.13
CA PHE A 109 29.16 16.32 -19.40
C PHE A 109 27.96 15.94 -20.28
N LYS A 110 27.58 14.66 -20.23
CA LYS A 110 26.40 14.11 -20.92
C LYS A 110 25.11 14.45 -20.14
N ASP A 111 23.96 14.38 -20.80
CA ASP A 111 22.66 14.72 -20.18
C ASP A 111 22.35 13.88 -18.93
N TRP A 112 22.62 12.56 -18.98
CA TRP A 112 22.41 11.67 -17.84
C TRP A 112 23.38 11.97 -16.69
N GLU A 113 24.60 12.44 -16.99
CA GLU A 113 25.61 12.82 -15.98
C GLU A 113 25.16 14.08 -15.23
N ILE A 114 24.62 15.07 -15.96
CA ILE A 114 24.01 16.27 -15.38
C ILE A 114 22.80 15.88 -14.52
N LYS A 115 22.00 14.91 -14.98
CA LYS A 115 20.89 14.38 -14.19
C LYS A 115 21.39 13.71 -12.90
N VAL A 116 22.43 12.89 -12.96
CA VAL A 116 23.09 12.28 -11.79
C VAL A 116 23.53 13.36 -10.81
N LEU A 117 24.22 14.40 -11.28
CA LEU A 117 24.63 15.54 -10.46
C LEU A 117 23.43 16.26 -9.82
N SER A 118 22.32 16.42 -10.55
CA SER A 118 21.11 17.08 -10.04
C SER A 118 20.44 16.33 -8.88
N LEU A 119 20.72 15.03 -8.75
CA LEU A 119 20.18 14.16 -7.71
C LEU A 119 21.05 14.18 -6.44
N LEU A 120 22.23 14.80 -6.48
CA LEU A 120 23.10 14.93 -5.31
C LEU A 120 22.60 16.00 -4.34
N THR A 121 22.89 15.81 -3.06
CA THR A 121 22.62 16.82 -2.03
C THR A 121 23.91 17.57 -1.71
N LYS A 122 23.79 18.85 -1.35
CA LYS A 122 24.94 19.66 -0.91
C LYS A 122 25.77 18.95 0.16
N THR A 123 25.12 18.49 1.22
CA THR A 123 25.76 17.81 2.36
C THR A 123 26.52 16.55 1.93
N TYR A 124 25.97 15.79 0.99
CA TYR A 124 26.61 14.60 0.49
C TYR A 124 27.92 14.92 -0.25
N VAL A 125 27.90 15.93 -1.12
CA VAL A 125 29.09 16.37 -1.85
C VAL A 125 30.14 16.98 -0.91
N GLU A 126 29.74 17.83 0.04
CA GLU A 126 30.64 18.36 1.08
C GLU A 126 31.32 17.25 1.90
N THR A 127 30.57 16.19 2.22
CA THR A 127 31.10 15.03 2.95
C THR A 127 32.14 14.27 2.12
N TRP A 128 31.94 14.14 0.81
CA TRP A 128 32.93 13.52 -0.07
C TRP A 128 34.22 14.31 -0.12
N ILE A 129 34.12 15.61 -0.41
CA ILE A 129 35.27 16.49 -0.58
C ILE A 129 36.11 16.50 0.71
N SER A 130 35.45 16.63 1.87
CA SER A 130 36.15 16.64 3.16
C SER A 130 36.79 15.32 3.57
N ARG A 131 36.29 14.16 3.09
CA ARG A 131 36.78 12.83 3.51
C ARG A 131 37.72 12.16 2.50
N ILE A 132 37.46 12.35 1.21
CA ILE A 132 38.09 11.59 0.11
C ILE A 132 38.98 12.52 -0.74
N GLY A 133 38.80 13.84 -0.64
CA GLY A 133 39.55 14.82 -1.42
C GLY A 133 39.09 14.95 -2.88
N TRP A 134 38.28 14.00 -3.37
CA TRP A 134 37.78 13.96 -4.75
C TRP A 134 36.30 13.61 -4.82
N PRO A 135 35.56 14.02 -5.88
CA PRO A 135 34.16 13.65 -6.06
C PRO A 135 34.04 12.14 -6.32
N ALA A 136 33.33 11.42 -5.45
CA ALA A 136 33.13 9.97 -5.58
C ALA A 136 31.64 9.63 -5.63
N VAL A 137 31.06 9.49 -6.82
CA VAL A 137 29.63 9.19 -6.99
C VAL A 137 29.38 7.69 -6.96
N PHE A 138 28.47 7.26 -6.08
CA PHE A 138 28.06 5.87 -5.94
C PHE A 138 26.64 5.65 -6.47
N PRO A 139 26.36 4.54 -7.18
CA PRO A 139 25.03 4.20 -7.67
C PRO A 139 23.95 4.21 -6.58
N ASP A 140 24.27 3.73 -5.39
CA ASP A 140 23.32 3.62 -4.27
C ASP A 140 22.71 4.97 -3.87
N VAL A 141 23.51 6.04 -3.90
CA VAL A 141 23.02 7.37 -3.52
C VAL A 141 22.16 7.99 -4.59
N ILE A 142 22.47 7.75 -5.87
CA ILE A 142 21.64 8.22 -6.98
C ILE A 142 20.28 7.54 -6.95
N ILE A 143 20.28 6.21 -6.85
CA ILE A 143 19.05 5.41 -6.78
C ILE A 143 18.22 5.85 -5.57
N ARG A 144 18.84 5.98 -4.39
CA ARG A 144 18.15 6.46 -3.17
C ARG A 144 17.54 7.85 -3.35
N ASN A 145 18.29 8.81 -3.89
CA ASN A 145 17.82 10.18 -4.03
C ASN A 145 16.76 10.32 -5.12
N TYR A 146 16.87 9.57 -6.21
CA TYR A 146 15.86 9.50 -7.26
C TYR A 146 14.52 9.00 -6.70
N LEU A 147 14.55 7.85 -6.02
CA LEU A 147 13.37 7.26 -5.38
C LEU A 147 12.77 8.23 -4.36
N LYS A 148 13.59 8.85 -3.50
CA LYS A 148 13.11 9.81 -2.49
C LYS A 148 12.54 11.10 -3.11
N ARG A 149 13.10 11.58 -4.23
CA ARG A 149 12.59 12.77 -4.95
C ARG A 149 11.22 12.51 -5.55
N LEU A 150 10.99 11.30 -6.07
CA LEU A 150 9.71 10.93 -6.66
C LEU A 150 8.70 10.41 -5.65
N TRP A 151 9.12 10.04 -4.43
CA TRP A 151 8.24 9.53 -3.39
C TRP A 151 7.27 10.60 -2.87
N ARG A 152 5.99 10.50 -3.26
CA ARG A 152 4.91 11.42 -2.87
C ARG A 152 4.04 10.95 -1.72
N LYS A 153 4.38 9.83 -1.07
CA LYS A 153 3.56 9.28 0.02
C LYS A 153 3.90 9.95 1.35
N ARG A 154 2.94 9.92 2.28
CA ARG A 154 3.07 10.52 3.62
C ARG A 154 4.08 9.82 4.54
N LEU A 155 4.32 8.53 4.33
CA LEU A 155 5.29 7.76 5.12
C LEU A 155 6.71 8.10 4.65
N LYS A 156 7.66 8.20 5.57
CA LYS A 156 9.08 8.33 5.20
C LYS A 156 9.53 7.03 4.53
N MET A 157 10.39 7.12 3.51
CA MET A 157 11.01 5.95 2.87
C MET A 157 12.48 5.89 3.22
N ASP A 158 12.94 4.72 3.67
CA ASP A 158 14.36 4.39 3.82
C ASP A 158 14.74 3.31 2.80
N VAL A 159 15.85 3.55 2.10
CA VAL A 159 16.23 2.77 0.90
C VAL A 159 17.62 2.17 1.09
N LYS A 160 17.69 0.85 1.00
CA LYS A 160 18.92 0.08 0.80
C LYS A 160 19.04 -0.25 -0.69
N VAL A 161 20.24 -0.14 -1.24
CA VAL A 161 20.49 -0.42 -2.66
C VAL A 161 21.57 -1.48 -2.75
N GLN A 162 21.39 -2.42 -3.66
CA GLN A 162 22.28 -3.57 -3.85
C GLN A 162 22.51 -3.80 -5.35
N GLU A 163 23.76 -4.04 -5.72
CA GLU A 163 24.13 -4.48 -7.06
C GLU A 163 23.91 -5.99 -7.21
N LYS A 164 23.37 -6.43 -8.35
CA LYS A 164 23.10 -7.83 -8.65
C LYS A 164 24.37 -8.72 -8.65
N ASP A 165 25.50 -8.18 -9.12
CA ASP A 165 26.75 -8.93 -9.32
C ASP A 165 27.80 -8.75 -8.22
N GLY A 166 27.50 -8.05 -7.13
CA GLY A 166 28.43 -8.04 -6.00
C GLY A 166 28.38 -9.39 -5.30
N GLU A 167 29.52 -10.01 -4.97
CA GLU A 167 29.69 -11.20 -4.10
C GLU A 167 28.96 -11.11 -2.73
N MET A 168 28.25 -10.00 -2.46
CA MET A 168 27.22 -9.86 -1.42
C MET A 168 25.81 -10.34 -1.83
N TYR A 169 25.57 -10.84 -3.05
CA TYR A 169 24.29 -11.49 -3.39
C TYR A 169 24.08 -12.75 -2.53
N ASP A 170 25.18 -13.38 -2.09
CA ASP A 170 25.20 -14.51 -1.16
C ASP A 170 25.35 -14.11 0.33
N HIS A 171 25.55 -12.82 0.65
CA HIS A 171 25.80 -12.34 2.02
C HIS A 171 24.85 -11.26 2.54
N VAL A 172 23.97 -10.71 1.70
CA VAL A 172 22.64 -10.31 2.18
C VAL A 172 21.87 -11.63 2.26
N PRO A 173 21.36 -12.05 3.44
CA PRO A 173 20.87 -13.41 3.59
C PRO A 173 19.90 -13.74 2.45
N SER A 174 20.33 -14.63 1.55
CA SER A 174 19.41 -15.60 1.02
C SER A 174 18.86 -16.28 2.27
N LEU A 175 17.61 -15.97 2.60
CA LEU A 175 16.80 -16.90 3.37
C LEU A 175 17.42 -17.45 4.67
N ASP A 176 18.06 -16.65 5.53
CA ASP A 176 18.40 -17.15 6.88
C ASP A 176 18.22 -16.12 8.00
N PHE A 177 17.12 -16.36 8.74
CA PHE A 177 16.74 -15.97 10.10
C PHE A 177 16.99 -14.54 10.58
N TRP A 178 15.91 -13.76 10.72
CA TRP A 178 15.73 -12.89 11.89
C TRP A 178 14.25 -12.88 12.34
N LYS A 179 13.97 -13.58 13.44
CA LYS A 179 12.72 -13.51 14.24
C LYS A 179 13.09 -12.90 15.60
N ARG A 180 12.26 -11.98 16.08
CA ARG A 180 11.80 -12.05 17.47
C ARG A 180 10.27 -12.15 17.47
N ASP A 181 9.78 -13.15 16.75
CA ASP A 181 8.56 -13.92 17.07
C ASP A 181 7.46 -13.98 16.01
N CYS A 182 7.48 -13.17 14.95
CA CYS A 182 6.62 -13.38 13.77
C CYS A 182 7.37 -12.87 12.52
N GLY A 183 7.98 -13.81 11.77
CA GLY A 183 8.98 -13.55 10.74
C GLY A 183 8.48 -12.85 9.47
N LEU A 184 9.44 -12.33 8.69
CA LEU A 184 9.21 -11.92 7.30
C LEU A 184 8.51 -13.03 6.54
N ILE A 185 7.37 -12.70 5.93
CA ILE A 185 6.77 -13.54 4.91
C ILE A 185 7.08 -12.85 3.59
N LEU A 186 8.08 -13.39 2.87
CA LEU A 186 8.27 -13.11 1.46
C LEU A 186 7.13 -13.82 0.75
N ILE A 187 6.23 -13.05 0.15
CA ILE A 187 5.14 -13.60 -0.65
C ILE A 187 5.38 -13.08 -2.06
N GLY A 188 5.84 -13.95 -2.95
CA GLY A 188 5.88 -13.66 -4.39
C GLY A 188 4.47 -13.31 -4.87
N GLU A 189 4.37 -12.64 -6.01
CA GLU A 189 3.08 -12.27 -6.60
C GLU A 189 2.16 -13.50 -6.77
N GLU A 190 2.74 -14.63 -7.16
CA GLU A 190 2.04 -15.91 -7.29
C GLU A 190 1.51 -16.43 -5.94
N GLU A 191 2.30 -16.38 -4.86
CA GLU A 191 1.85 -16.73 -3.51
C GLU A 191 0.81 -15.73 -2.96
N LEU A 192 0.91 -14.44 -3.30
CA LEU A 192 -0.09 -13.42 -2.93
C LEU A 192 -1.41 -13.71 -3.64
N PHE A 193 -1.34 -14.10 -4.92
CA PHE A 193 -2.49 -14.52 -5.69
C PHE A 193 -3.13 -15.80 -5.12
N LYS A 194 -2.32 -16.81 -4.75
CA LYS A 194 -2.79 -18.02 -4.06
C LYS A 194 -3.48 -17.70 -2.74
N ILE A 195 -2.93 -16.78 -1.94
CA ILE A 195 -3.53 -16.33 -0.68
C ILE A 195 -4.83 -15.58 -0.93
N ALA A 196 -4.86 -14.65 -1.88
CA ALA A 196 -6.04 -13.88 -2.24
C ALA A 196 -7.17 -14.81 -2.72
N ARG A 197 -6.84 -15.80 -3.53
CA ARG A 197 -7.77 -16.82 -4.02
C ARG A 197 -8.31 -17.69 -2.90
N ARG A 198 -7.45 -18.14 -1.97
CA ARG A 198 -7.86 -18.88 -0.78
C ARG A 198 -8.81 -18.05 0.10
N ASP A 199 -8.47 -16.78 0.35
CA ASP A 199 -9.30 -15.86 1.12
C ASP A 199 -10.64 -15.61 0.42
N LEU A 200 -10.65 -15.42 -0.90
CA LEU A 200 -11.88 -15.26 -1.68
C LEU A 200 -12.79 -16.48 -1.52
N TYR A 201 -12.27 -17.69 -1.72
CA TYR A 201 -13.05 -18.92 -1.56
C TYR A 201 -13.55 -19.14 -0.14
N ALA A 202 -12.75 -18.81 0.87
CA ALA A 202 -13.19 -18.85 2.26
C ALA A 202 -14.36 -17.89 2.52
N ASN A 203 -14.29 -16.65 2.02
CA ASN A 203 -15.38 -15.69 2.14
C ASN A 203 -16.62 -16.13 1.34
N ILE A 204 -16.46 -16.71 0.14
CA ILE A 204 -17.56 -17.26 -0.65
C ILE A 204 -18.26 -18.38 0.11
N LYS A 205 -17.51 -19.34 0.66
CA LYS A 205 -18.06 -20.43 1.47
C LYS A 205 -18.87 -19.87 2.64
N GLN A 206 -18.33 -18.89 3.34
CA GLN A 206 -19.03 -18.24 4.45
C GLN A 206 -20.30 -17.49 3.98
N LEU A 207 -20.27 -16.81 2.84
CA LEU A 207 -21.45 -16.15 2.27
C LEU A 207 -22.56 -17.15 1.95
N VAL A 208 -22.20 -18.27 1.33
CA VAL A 208 -23.12 -19.37 1.01
C VAL A 208 -23.72 -19.93 2.31
N GLU A 209 -22.89 -20.24 3.31
CA GLU A 209 -23.35 -20.70 4.62
C GLU A 209 -24.30 -19.70 5.29
N LEU A 210 -24.01 -18.40 5.23
CA LEU A 210 -24.86 -17.36 5.81
C LEU A 210 -26.22 -17.27 5.12
N ILE A 211 -26.35 -17.54 3.82
CA ILE A 211 -27.62 -17.35 3.09
C ILE A 211 -28.37 -18.66 2.79
N GLU A 212 -27.73 -19.82 2.97
CA GLU A 212 -28.32 -21.13 2.66
C GLU A 212 -28.45 -22.05 3.89
N ASN A 213 -27.57 -21.95 4.91
CA ASN A 213 -27.59 -22.85 6.06
C ASN A 213 -28.63 -22.42 7.11
N ARG A 214 -29.82 -23.01 7.04
CA ARG A 214 -30.97 -22.63 7.88
C ARG A 214 -30.79 -22.90 9.38
N GLU A 215 -30.05 -23.93 9.76
CA GLU A 215 -30.00 -24.37 11.16
C GLU A 215 -29.06 -23.49 12.01
N ASN A 216 -27.99 -22.97 11.43
CA ASN A 216 -26.94 -22.27 12.19
C ASN A 216 -26.66 -20.83 11.74
N SER A 217 -27.21 -20.39 10.60
CA SER A 217 -26.95 -19.03 10.12
C SER A 217 -27.61 -17.96 11.01
N PRO A 218 -26.84 -16.98 11.55
CA PRO A 218 -27.43 -15.83 12.24
C PRO A 218 -28.31 -14.98 11.31
N VAL A 219 -27.99 -14.95 10.01
CA VAL A 219 -28.75 -14.20 8.99
C VAL A 219 -30.11 -14.83 8.75
N ILE A 220 -30.18 -16.15 8.57
CA ILE A 220 -31.45 -16.86 8.35
C ILE A 220 -32.33 -16.83 9.60
N ARG A 221 -31.72 -16.98 10.79
CA ARG A 221 -32.43 -16.82 12.07
C ARG A 221 -33.04 -15.42 12.19
N ALA A 222 -32.26 -14.38 11.93
CA ALA A 222 -32.74 -13.00 11.98
C ALA A 222 -33.87 -12.71 10.97
N LEU A 223 -33.83 -13.32 9.78
CA LEU A 223 -34.92 -13.20 8.79
C LEU A 223 -36.21 -13.91 9.17
N SER A 224 -36.10 -14.94 10.01
CA SER A 224 -37.22 -15.76 10.47
C SER A 224 -37.94 -15.16 11.68
N LEU A 225 -37.44 -14.04 12.22
CA LEU A 225 -38.08 -13.32 13.31
C LEU A 225 -39.48 -12.85 12.88
N ASP A 226 -40.44 -13.09 13.75
CA ASP A 226 -41.77 -12.53 13.61
C ASP A 226 -41.76 -11.10 14.14
N ILE A 227 -41.65 -10.13 13.22
CA ILE A 227 -41.51 -8.72 13.58
C ILE A 227 -42.89 -8.20 13.98
N ASP A 228 -43.16 -8.27 15.28
CA ASP A 228 -44.25 -7.55 15.92
C ASP A 228 -43.72 -6.74 17.12
N SER A 229 -44.26 -5.53 17.28
CA SER A 229 -43.90 -4.65 18.38
C SER A 229 -44.97 -3.58 18.55
N GLU A 230 -45.37 -3.35 19.81
CA GLU A 230 -46.28 -2.28 20.21
C GLU A 230 -45.62 -0.88 20.12
N PHE A 231 -44.29 -0.81 19.99
CA PHE A 231 -43.55 0.44 19.84
C PHE A 231 -43.26 0.72 18.36
N GLU A 232 -43.89 1.78 17.83
CA GLU A 232 -43.85 2.12 16.40
C GLU A 232 -42.43 2.34 15.86
N GLU A 233 -41.58 3.06 16.61
CA GLU A 233 -40.19 3.33 16.20
C GLU A 233 -39.31 2.06 16.20
N LYS A 234 -39.51 1.16 17.17
CA LYS A 234 -38.85 -0.16 17.19
C LYS A 234 -39.29 -0.99 15.99
N LYS A 235 -40.59 -0.99 15.69
CA LYS A 235 -41.17 -1.70 14.55
C LYS A 235 -40.58 -1.21 13.22
N LYS A 236 -40.48 0.10 13.01
CA LYS A 236 -39.83 0.71 11.82
C LYS A 236 -38.37 0.28 11.70
N LEU A 237 -37.60 0.35 12.79
CA LEU A 237 -36.19 -0.06 12.79
C LEU A 237 -36.03 -1.55 12.45
N LEU A 238 -36.81 -2.43 13.06
CA LEU A 238 -36.81 -3.87 12.77
C LEU A 238 -37.13 -4.15 11.29
N GLN A 239 -38.14 -3.46 10.74
CA GLN A 239 -38.50 -3.58 9.32
C GLN A 239 -37.39 -3.05 8.39
N ALA A 240 -36.78 -1.91 8.72
CA ALA A 240 -35.67 -1.33 7.97
C ALA A 240 -34.46 -2.28 7.94
N LEU A 241 -34.09 -2.84 9.09
CA LEU A 241 -33.02 -3.83 9.22
C LEU A 241 -33.31 -5.10 8.42
N ARG A 242 -34.55 -5.62 8.45
CA ARG A 242 -34.96 -6.78 7.63
C ARG A 242 -34.86 -6.48 6.14
N ARG A 243 -35.35 -5.31 5.69
CA ARG A 243 -35.26 -4.88 4.28
C ARG A 243 -33.80 -4.75 3.82
N LEU A 244 -32.96 -4.14 4.66
CA LEU A 244 -31.52 -4.05 4.40
C LEU A 244 -30.88 -5.43 4.30
N LEU A 245 -31.21 -6.36 5.21
CA LEU A 245 -30.68 -7.71 5.19
C LEU A 245 -31.08 -8.46 3.91
N VAL A 246 -32.34 -8.35 3.47
CA VAL A 246 -32.82 -8.92 2.19
C VAL A 246 -32.08 -8.30 0.99
N ALA A 247 -31.91 -6.98 0.98
CA ALA A 247 -31.18 -6.29 -0.09
C ALA A 247 -29.73 -6.76 -0.17
N LYS A 248 -29.06 -6.95 0.98
CA LYS A 248 -27.70 -7.48 1.04
C LYS A 248 -27.60 -8.93 0.59
N ILE A 249 -28.57 -9.78 0.90
CA ILE A 249 -28.62 -11.15 0.35
C ILE A 249 -28.75 -11.12 -1.18
N LYS A 250 -29.53 -10.20 -1.74
CA LYS A 250 -29.63 -10.01 -3.19
C LYS A 250 -28.28 -9.58 -3.79
N GLU A 251 -27.58 -8.62 -3.17
CA GLU A 251 -26.21 -8.26 -3.56
C GLU A 251 -25.27 -9.47 -3.52
N VAL A 252 -25.35 -10.32 -2.49
CA VAL A 252 -24.53 -11.54 -2.43
C VAL A 252 -24.83 -12.46 -3.60
N ARG A 253 -26.09 -12.71 -3.94
CA ARG A 253 -26.45 -13.56 -5.08
C ARG A 253 -25.92 -13.00 -6.40
N THR A 254 -26.05 -11.69 -6.62
CA THR A 254 -25.48 -11.02 -7.80
C THR A 254 -23.95 -11.15 -7.82
N PHE A 255 -23.28 -10.93 -6.69
CA PHE A 255 -21.84 -11.08 -6.56
C PHE A 255 -21.36 -12.51 -6.87
N LEU A 256 -22.04 -13.52 -6.33
CA LEU A 256 -21.72 -14.93 -6.59
C LEU A 256 -21.97 -15.32 -8.05
N GLN A 257 -22.99 -14.76 -8.70
CA GLN A 257 -23.23 -14.98 -10.13
C GLN A 257 -22.12 -14.34 -10.97
N MET A 258 -21.76 -13.08 -10.70
CA MET A 258 -20.67 -12.40 -11.40
C MET A 258 -19.35 -13.17 -11.32
N LEU A 259 -19.05 -13.78 -10.17
CA LEU A 259 -17.84 -14.57 -9.98
C LEU A 259 -17.83 -15.89 -10.76
N LYS A 260 -19.00 -16.45 -11.09
CA LYS A 260 -19.07 -17.64 -11.96
C LYS A 260 -18.77 -17.30 -13.42
N ASP A 261 -19.12 -16.08 -13.82
CA ASP A 261 -19.08 -15.64 -15.21
C ASP A 261 -17.75 -14.95 -15.59
N GLN A 262 -16.78 -14.88 -14.66
CA GLN A 262 -15.51 -14.18 -14.87
C GLN A 262 -14.29 -15.05 -14.57
N GLU A 263 -13.23 -14.87 -15.37
CA GLU A 263 -11.89 -15.34 -15.01
C GLU A 263 -11.29 -14.45 -13.90
N LEU A 264 -10.75 -15.11 -12.88
CA LEU A 264 -10.03 -14.44 -11.79
C LEU A 264 -8.57 -14.24 -12.23
N ASP A 265 -8.16 -12.99 -12.36
CA ASP A 265 -6.80 -12.58 -12.67
C ASP A 265 -6.17 -11.81 -11.49
N SER A 266 -4.87 -11.56 -11.57
CA SER A 266 -4.09 -10.83 -10.55
C SER A 266 -4.62 -9.42 -10.30
N ASP A 267 -5.19 -8.79 -11.33
CA ASP A 267 -5.58 -7.38 -11.30
C ASP A 267 -6.93 -7.18 -10.60
N ASN A 268 -7.82 -8.17 -10.66
CA ASN A 268 -9.20 -8.06 -10.20
C ASN A 268 -9.51 -8.84 -8.91
N ILE A 269 -8.72 -9.85 -8.54
CA ILE A 269 -9.04 -10.78 -7.44
C ILE A 269 -9.20 -10.09 -6.07
N PHE A 270 -8.40 -9.05 -5.80
CA PHE A 270 -8.45 -8.34 -4.52
C PHE A 270 -9.72 -7.50 -4.36
N LYS A 271 -10.22 -6.92 -5.46
CA LYS A 271 -11.50 -6.22 -5.48
C LYS A 271 -12.63 -7.18 -5.08
N TYR A 272 -12.56 -8.42 -5.55
CA TYR A 272 -13.51 -9.47 -5.19
C TYR A 272 -13.36 -9.95 -3.75
N VAL A 273 -12.13 -10.13 -3.25
CA VAL A 273 -11.89 -10.45 -1.83
C VAL A 273 -12.48 -9.38 -0.91
N ASP A 274 -12.23 -8.11 -1.19
CA ASP A 274 -12.75 -7.01 -0.35
C ASP A 274 -14.27 -6.87 -0.46
N SER A 275 -14.84 -7.08 -1.65
CA SER A 275 -16.29 -7.10 -1.85
C SER A 275 -16.95 -8.24 -1.09
N ALA A 276 -16.46 -9.48 -1.23
CA ALA A 276 -16.96 -10.65 -0.52
C ALA A 276 -16.91 -10.45 1.00
N ARG A 277 -15.77 -9.97 1.49
CA ARG A 277 -15.54 -9.69 2.91
C ARG A 277 -16.46 -8.59 3.45
N LYS A 278 -16.67 -7.51 2.68
CA LYS A 278 -17.59 -6.44 3.07
C LYS A 278 -19.02 -6.97 3.16
N LEU A 279 -19.42 -7.83 2.22
CA LEU A 279 -20.72 -8.49 2.24
C LEU A 279 -20.89 -9.41 3.46
N VAL A 280 -19.92 -10.27 3.76
CA VAL A 280 -19.93 -11.14 4.97
C VAL A 280 -20.12 -10.29 6.22
N LYS A 281 -19.28 -9.27 6.40
CA LYS A 281 -19.30 -8.45 7.60
C LYS A 281 -20.60 -7.67 7.74
N THR A 282 -21.12 -7.14 6.64
CA THR A 282 -22.38 -6.38 6.65
C THR A 282 -23.56 -7.29 6.98
N LEU A 283 -23.64 -8.49 6.38
CA LEU A 283 -24.70 -9.46 6.67
C LEU A 283 -24.72 -9.86 8.15
N ILE A 284 -23.56 -10.20 8.73
CA ILE A 284 -23.47 -10.60 10.15
C ILE A 284 -23.89 -9.44 11.05
N VAL A 285 -23.31 -8.24 10.85
CA VAL A 285 -23.60 -7.08 11.70
C VAL A 285 -25.07 -6.68 11.64
N VAL A 286 -25.68 -6.66 10.45
CA VAL A 286 -27.09 -6.30 10.30
C VAL A 286 -27.98 -7.38 10.93
N ALA A 287 -27.64 -8.67 10.79
CA ALA A 287 -28.39 -9.76 11.42
C ALA A 287 -28.29 -9.73 12.95
N GLU A 288 -27.10 -9.51 13.50
CA GLU A 288 -26.87 -9.37 14.94
C GLU A 288 -27.61 -8.15 15.50
N LEU A 289 -27.55 -7.02 14.81
CA LEU A 289 -28.27 -5.81 15.20
C LEU A 289 -29.79 -6.03 15.16
N LEU A 290 -30.30 -6.73 14.15
CA LEU A 290 -31.72 -7.09 14.06
C LEU A 290 -32.16 -7.98 15.24
N MET A 291 -31.37 -9.02 15.55
CA MET A 291 -31.63 -9.90 16.70
C MET A 291 -31.55 -9.15 18.04
N ASP A 292 -30.59 -8.24 18.19
CA ASP A 292 -30.40 -7.44 19.40
C ASP A 292 -31.56 -6.48 19.63
N VAL A 293 -31.93 -5.72 18.60
CA VAL A 293 -33.09 -4.80 18.65
C VAL A 293 -34.36 -5.58 18.95
N TYR A 294 -34.54 -6.76 18.35
CA TYR A 294 -35.69 -7.61 18.60
C TYR A 294 -35.80 -7.99 20.08
N ASN A 295 -34.71 -8.47 20.67
CA ASN A 295 -34.63 -8.91 22.07
C ASN A 295 -34.56 -7.76 23.09
N THR A 296 -34.32 -6.52 22.65
CA THR A 296 -34.23 -5.37 23.57
C THR A 296 -35.62 -4.95 24.02
N PRO A 297 -35.92 -4.99 25.33
CA PRO A 297 -37.31 -4.90 25.81
C PRO A 297 -37.96 -3.52 25.69
N ILE A 298 -37.20 -2.42 25.57
CA ILE A 298 -37.76 -1.06 25.56
C ILE A 298 -37.02 -0.18 24.54
N PHE A 299 -37.80 0.39 23.62
CA PHE A 299 -37.48 1.64 22.92
C PHE A 299 -38.57 2.63 23.35
N THR A 300 -38.20 3.73 23.99
CA THR A 300 -39.18 4.77 24.30
C THR A 300 -39.47 5.61 23.05
N GLU A 301 -40.67 6.21 22.91
CA GLU A 301 -41.07 7.04 21.76
C GLU A 301 -40.15 8.25 21.47
N LYS A 302 -39.21 8.56 22.38
CA LYS A 302 -38.30 9.72 22.31
C LYS A 302 -36.83 9.36 22.09
N GLU A 303 -36.47 8.09 21.97
CA GLU A 303 -35.08 7.70 21.77
C GLU A 303 -34.62 7.96 20.33
N ASP A 304 -33.44 8.60 20.19
CA ASP A 304 -32.75 8.70 18.92
C ASP A 304 -32.33 7.30 18.47
N VAL A 305 -33.19 6.66 17.67
CA VAL A 305 -33.02 5.32 17.14
C VAL A 305 -31.70 5.17 16.38
N LEU A 306 -31.31 6.19 15.63
CA LEU A 306 -30.03 6.18 14.91
C LEU A 306 -28.85 6.38 15.86
N GLY A 307 -29.02 7.13 16.94
CA GLY A 307 -28.08 7.24 18.05
C GLY A 307 -27.88 5.92 18.79
N TYR A 308 -28.96 5.17 19.05
CA TYR A 308 -28.90 3.80 19.61
C TYR A 308 -28.10 2.87 18.69
N VAL A 309 -28.45 2.85 17.40
CA VAL A 309 -27.75 2.04 16.39
C VAL A 309 -26.27 2.39 16.34
N GLU A 310 -25.93 3.68 16.35
CA GLU A 310 -24.53 4.12 16.32
C GLU A 310 -23.75 3.69 17.57
N ASN A 311 -24.34 3.80 18.77
CA ASN A 311 -23.75 3.32 20.01
C ASN A 311 -23.58 1.81 20.01
N LYS A 312 -24.58 1.06 19.52
CA LYS A 312 -24.49 -0.40 19.44
C LYS A 312 -23.40 -0.85 18.47
N LEU A 313 -23.32 -0.24 17.29
CA LEU A 313 -22.27 -0.52 16.31
C LEU A 313 -20.87 -0.21 16.88
N LYS A 314 -20.71 0.81 17.72
CA LYS A 314 -19.46 1.09 18.45
C LYS A 314 -19.14 -0.03 19.46
N HIS A 315 -20.13 -0.51 20.22
CA HIS A 315 -19.95 -1.61 21.18
C HIS A 315 -19.64 -2.96 20.53
N MET A 316 -20.03 -3.17 19.27
CA MET A 316 -19.64 -4.33 18.47
C MET A 316 -18.17 -4.28 17.98
N GLY A 317 -17.38 -3.33 18.45
CA GLY A 317 -15.96 -3.19 18.10
C GLY A 317 -15.73 -2.75 16.65
N LEU A 318 -16.74 -2.14 16.01
CA LEU A 318 -16.64 -1.69 14.63
C LEU A 318 -15.89 -0.35 14.54
N THR A 319 -15.18 -0.14 13.44
CA THR A 319 -14.54 1.16 13.18
C THR A 319 -15.63 2.22 12.98
N ALA A 320 -15.38 3.45 13.45
CA ALA A 320 -16.34 4.56 13.34
C ALA A 320 -16.83 4.80 11.90
N ARG A 321 -15.94 4.61 10.91
CA ARG A 321 -16.29 4.69 9.48
C ARG A 321 -17.30 3.61 9.07
N PHE A 322 -17.06 2.37 9.44
CA PHE A 322 -17.95 1.25 9.07
C PHE A 322 -19.29 1.34 9.80
N ALA A 323 -19.28 1.72 11.08
CA ALA A 323 -20.51 1.99 11.84
C ALA A 323 -21.37 3.08 11.17
N ARG A 324 -20.75 4.17 10.71
CA ARG A 324 -21.44 5.24 9.97
C ARG A 324 -21.98 4.76 8.62
N GLU A 325 -21.22 3.94 7.88
CA GLU A 325 -21.70 3.35 6.63
C GLU A 325 -22.95 2.49 6.84
N VAL A 326 -22.96 1.62 7.86
CA VAL A 326 -24.13 0.77 8.20
C VAL A 326 -25.31 1.61 8.67
N ARG A 327 -25.09 2.60 9.54
CA ARG A 327 -26.13 3.56 9.97
C ARG A 327 -26.78 4.25 8.77
N ASN A 328 -25.98 4.75 7.83
CA ASN A 328 -26.49 5.44 6.64
C ASN A 328 -27.31 4.47 5.76
N MET A 329 -26.89 3.21 5.62
CA MET A 329 -27.67 2.20 4.91
C MET A 329 -29.02 1.97 5.59
N ILE A 330 -29.07 1.85 6.92
CA ILE A 330 -30.32 1.65 7.68
C ILE A 330 -31.26 2.84 7.48
N SER A 331 -30.74 4.07 7.53
CA SER A 331 -31.55 5.29 7.35
C SER A 331 -32.22 5.41 5.99
N GLN A 332 -31.76 4.68 4.96
CA GLN A 332 -32.40 4.64 3.65
C GLN A 332 -33.66 3.76 3.63
N TYR A 333 -33.84 2.91 4.64
CA TYR A 333 -34.95 1.96 4.75
C TYR A 333 -35.92 2.27 5.90
N MET A 334 -35.57 3.23 6.77
CA MET A 334 -36.46 3.85 7.76
C MET A 334 -37.29 4.94 7.07
#